data_AF-A0A965U972-F1
#
_entry.id   AF-A0A965U972-F1
#
_cell.length_a   1.000
_cell.length_b   1.000
_cell.length_c   1.000
_cell.angle_alpha   90.00
_cell.angle_beta   90.00
_cell.angle_gamma   90.00
#
_symmetry.space_group_name_H-M   'P 1'
#
loop_
_entity.id
_entity.type
_entity.pdbx_description
1 polymer ?
#
loop_
_entity_poly.entity_id
_entity_poly.type
_entity_poly.pdbx_seq_one_letter_code
_entity_poly.pdbx_strand_id
1 'polypeptide(L)'
;MLKAEFSLRPGTIAGIAFGFCIMRQPLLVLLVFGYALLVEKDDWINRQVFQALLLSMAYHLADWAVNLIFDGVNGLLRIWGAAQAQNILREVSGFVEGMLFLGLILFAVIAIINVFQGKDASLPFLSGMAGGDVAAGLKRKPRPDSVPAQPGYPPQAAVYAPPQPAQTTHQTSVFSESAQALSCAACGAPLQPDSKFCAGCGAKIGLH
;
A
#
# COMPACT_ATOMS: atom_id res chain seq x y z
N MET A 1 -18.38 -0.60 -34.51
CA MET A 1 -18.12 -0.13 -33.14
C MET A 1 -17.49 -1.27 -32.37
N LEU A 2 -16.16 -1.39 -32.46
CA LEU A 2 -15.41 -2.44 -31.76
C LEU A 2 -15.30 -2.03 -30.30
N LYS A 3 -16.20 -2.58 -29.48
CA LYS A 3 -16.09 -2.56 -28.01
C LYS A 3 -14.82 -3.35 -27.70
N ALA A 4 -13.71 -2.65 -27.50
CA ALA A 4 -12.46 -3.29 -27.16
C ALA A 4 -12.62 -3.88 -25.76
N GLU A 5 -12.80 -5.19 -25.69
CA GLU A 5 -12.69 -6.01 -24.47
C GLU A 5 -11.22 -6.15 -24.05
N PHE A 6 -10.46 -5.05 -24.03
CA PHE A 6 -9.23 -5.03 -23.25
C PHE A 6 -9.65 -4.91 -21.79
N SER A 7 -10.01 -6.04 -21.19
CA SER A 7 -9.89 -6.21 -19.75
C SER A 7 -8.40 -6.24 -19.42
N LEU A 8 -7.72 -5.10 -19.62
CA LEU A 8 -6.41 -4.84 -19.09
C LEU A 8 -6.55 -5.01 -17.59
N ARG A 9 -5.76 -5.92 -17.00
CA ARG A 9 -5.75 -6.11 -15.55
C ARG A 9 -5.59 -4.71 -14.93
N PRO A 10 -6.36 -4.35 -13.88
CA PRO A 10 -6.28 -3.04 -13.22
C PRO A 10 -4.84 -2.64 -12.87
N GLY A 11 -4.01 -3.62 -12.51
CA GLY A 11 -2.59 -3.43 -12.24
C GLY A 11 -1.77 -2.99 -13.46
N THR A 12 -2.19 -3.25 -14.69
CA THR A 12 -1.50 -2.79 -15.91
C THR A 12 -1.59 -1.27 -16.06
N ILE A 13 -2.77 -0.67 -15.81
CA ILE A 13 -2.94 0.79 -15.89
C ILE A 13 -2.05 1.48 -14.86
N ALA A 14 -2.06 0.98 -13.62
CA ALA A 14 -1.19 1.48 -12.56
C ALA A 14 0.31 1.24 -12.87
N GLY A 15 0.66 0.06 -13.40
CA GLY A 15 2.02 -0.25 -13.84
C GLY A 15 2.52 0.67 -14.96
N ILE A 16 1.66 1.03 -15.92
CA ILE A 16 1.96 2.01 -16.97
C ILE A 16 2.22 3.39 -16.37
N ALA A 17 1.42 3.82 -15.38
CA ALA A 17 1.64 5.10 -14.69
C ALA A 17 3.02 5.16 -14.01
N PHE A 18 3.41 4.09 -13.29
CA PHE A 18 4.76 4.02 -12.70
C PHE A 18 5.87 3.90 -13.76
N GLY A 19 5.61 3.23 -14.89
CA GLY A 19 6.52 3.21 -16.04
C GLY A 19 6.79 4.62 -16.60
N PHE A 20 5.74 5.43 -16.77
CA PHE A 20 5.90 6.83 -17.17
C PHE A 20 6.58 7.70 -16.12
N CYS A 21 6.38 7.38 -14.84
CA CYS A 21 7.10 8.00 -13.73
C CYS A 21 8.62 7.75 -13.85
N ILE A 22 9.04 6.51 -14.14
CA ILE A 22 10.45 6.17 -14.40
C ILE A 22 10.98 6.90 -15.64
N MET A 23 10.17 7.04 -16.70
CA MET A 23 10.54 7.79 -17.90
C MET A 23 10.62 9.32 -17.68
N ARG A 24 10.35 9.83 -16.47
CA ARG A 24 10.31 11.28 -16.14
C ARG A 24 9.35 12.05 -17.06
N GLN A 25 8.22 11.44 -17.43
CA GLN A 25 7.18 12.06 -18.26
C GLN A 25 5.96 12.43 -17.41
N PRO A 26 5.99 13.53 -16.64
CA PRO A 26 4.94 13.88 -15.68
C PRO A 26 3.60 14.13 -16.35
N LEU A 27 3.61 14.64 -17.59
CA LEU A 27 2.40 14.88 -18.38
C LEU A 27 1.68 13.57 -18.73
N LEU A 28 2.43 12.51 -19.03
CA LEU A 28 1.85 11.19 -19.30
C LEU A 28 1.28 10.56 -18.03
N VAL A 29 1.96 10.71 -16.89
CA VAL A 29 1.44 10.25 -15.59
C VAL A 29 0.14 10.99 -15.24
N LEU A 30 0.10 12.31 -15.44
CA LEU A 30 -1.09 13.13 -15.23
C LEU A 30 -2.24 12.73 -16.18
N LEU A 31 -1.92 12.43 -17.44
CA LEU A 31 -2.90 11.97 -18.42
C LEU A 31 -3.50 10.61 -18.02
N VAL A 32 -2.67 9.67 -17.57
CA VAL A 32 -3.13 8.36 -17.07
C VAL A 32 -3.98 8.52 -15.81
N PHE A 33 -3.63 9.45 -14.92
CA PHE A 33 -4.45 9.80 -13.76
C PHE A 33 -5.82 10.37 -14.16
N GLY A 34 -5.86 11.31 -15.10
CA GLY A 34 -7.10 11.84 -15.65
C GLY A 34 -7.95 10.76 -16.33
N TYR A 35 -7.33 9.86 -17.08
CA TYR A 35 -8.00 8.72 -17.69
C TYR A 35 -8.61 7.78 -16.65
N ALA A 36 -7.87 7.40 -15.62
CA ALA A 36 -8.34 6.54 -14.54
C ALA A 36 -9.56 7.15 -13.82
N LEU A 37 -9.52 8.45 -13.53
CA LEU A 37 -10.62 9.16 -12.88
C LEU A 37 -11.89 9.23 -13.75
N LEU A 38 -11.75 9.48 -15.06
CA LEU A 38 -12.89 9.71 -15.95
C LEU A 38 -13.50 8.41 -16.48
N VAL A 39 -12.68 7.39 -16.73
CA VAL A 39 -13.09 6.17 -17.45
C VAL A 39 -13.27 4.98 -16.51
N GLU A 40 -12.24 4.62 -15.75
CA GLU A 40 -12.25 3.38 -14.94
C GLU A 40 -13.14 3.50 -13.70
N LYS A 41 -13.25 4.71 -13.10
CA LYS A 41 -14.05 4.97 -11.87
C LYS A 41 -13.76 4.03 -10.69
N ASP A 42 -12.72 3.21 -10.76
CA ASP A 42 -12.30 2.28 -9.72
C ASP A 42 -11.46 2.99 -8.67
N ASP A 43 -11.91 2.95 -7.42
CA ASP A 43 -11.21 3.57 -6.29
C ASP A 43 -9.80 3.01 -6.09
N TRP A 44 -9.61 1.70 -6.34
CA TRP A 44 -8.30 1.09 -6.20
C TRP A 44 -7.31 1.60 -7.25
N ILE A 45 -7.68 1.62 -8.54
CA ILE A 45 -6.81 2.14 -9.62
C ILE A 45 -6.51 3.61 -9.36
N ASN A 46 -7.52 4.40 -9.01
CA ASN A 46 -7.36 5.83 -8.74
C ASN A 46 -6.34 6.10 -7.63
N ARG A 47 -6.32 5.29 -6.56
CA ARG A 47 -5.30 5.39 -5.49
C ARG A 47 -3.90 5.10 -6.01
N GLN A 48 -3.72 4.03 -6.80
CA GLN A 48 -2.40 3.68 -7.32
C GLN A 48 -1.85 4.74 -8.28
N VAL A 49 -2.70 5.22 -9.19
CA VAL A 49 -2.28 6.22 -10.18
C VAL A 49 -2.06 7.59 -9.51
N PHE A 50 -2.82 7.93 -8.48
CA PHE A 50 -2.56 9.11 -7.66
C PHE A 50 -1.20 9.02 -6.95
N GLN A 51 -0.86 7.88 -6.38
CA GLN A 51 0.45 7.63 -5.77
C GLN A 51 1.60 7.78 -6.79
N ALA A 52 1.42 7.27 -8.01
CA ALA A 52 2.38 7.47 -9.10
C ALA A 52 2.56 8.96 -9.45
N LEU A 53 1.45 9.71 -9.51
CA LEU A 53 1.47 11.16 -9.75
C LEU A 53 2.19 11.91 -8.63
N LEU A 54 1.90 11.59 -7.37
CA LEU A 54 2.57 12.20 -6.21
C LEU A 54 4.07 11.92 -6.21
N LEU A 55 4.48 10.69 -6.52
CA LEU A 55 5.89 10.34 -6.62
C LEU A 55 6.59 11.12 -7.73
N SER A 56 5.96 11.23 -8.91
CA SER A 56 6.48 12.01 -10.04
C SER A 56 6.62 13.49 -9.67
N MET A 57 5.62 14.05 -9.00
CA MET A 57 5.62 15.45 -8.57
C MET A 57 6.69 15.70 -7.50
N ALA A 58 6.82 14.80 -6.52
CA ALA A 58 7.85 14.89 -5.48
C ALA A 58 9.26 14.85 -6.06
N TYR A 59 9.51 13.98 -7.04
CA TYR A 59 10.81 13.91 -7.72
C TYR A 59 11.14 15.21 -8.46
N HIS A 60 10.21 15.79 -9.23
CA HIS A 60 10.45 17.05 -9.93
C HIS A 60 10.60 18.24 -8.98
N LEU A 61 9.88 18.23 -7.85
CA LEU A 61 10.04 19.27 -6.83
C LEU A 61 11.42 19.17 -6.17
N ALA A 62 11.89 17.96 -5.90
CA ALA A 62 13.23 17.72 -5.36
C ALA A 62 14.32 18.12 -6.37
N ASP A 63 14.17 17.73 -7.64
CA ASP A 63 15.08 18.11 -8.72
C ASP A 63 15.15 19.64 -8.88
N TRP A 64 14.00 20.31 -8.93
CA TRP A 64 13.93 21.77 -8.98
C TRP A 64 14.62 22.42 -7.78
N ALA A 65 14.40 21.91 -6.56
CA ALA A 65 15.00 22.45 -5.35
C ALA A 65 16.53 22.24 -5.32
N VAL A 66 17.01 21.07 -5.73
CA VAL A 66 18.44 20.77 -5.85
C VAL A 66 19.08 21.71 -6.86
N ASN A 67 18.51 21.80 -8.06
CA ASN A 67 19.02 22.66 -9.12
C ASN A 67 19.02 24.13 -8.71
N LEU A 68 17.98 24.60 -8.01
CA LEU A 68 17.95 25.97 -7.46
C LEU A 68 19.15 26.27 -6.56
N ILE A 69 19.53 25.34 -5.69
CA ILE A 69 20.66 25.51 -4.77
C ILE A 69 21.99 25.49 -5.53
N PHE A 70 22.19 24.49 -6.38
CA PHE A 70 23.45 24.35 -7.14
C PHE A 70 23.63 25.47 -8.16
N ASP A 71 22.58 25.86 -8.87
CA ASP A 71 22.60 26.99 -9.81
C ASP A 71 22.80 28.32 -9.08
N GLY A 72 22.22 28.49 -7.88
CA GLY A 72 22.45 29.65 -7.03
C GLY A 72 23.91 29.79 -6.62
N VAL A 73 24.53 28.70 -6.14
CA VAL A 73 25.95 28.67 -5.76
C VAL A 73 26.84 28.88 -6.99
N ASN A 74 26.55 28.21 -8.10
CA ASN A 74 27.29 28.36 -9.34
C ASN A 74 27.21 29.80 -9.88
N GLY A 75 26.04 30.43 -9.81
CA GLY A 75 25.82 31.82 -10.18
C GLY A 75 26.65 32.78 -9.33
N LEU A 76 26.73 32.55 -8.02
CA LEU A 76 27.55 33.33 -7.11
C LEU A 76 29.05 33.16 -7.40
N LEU A 77 29.52 31.93 -7.63
CA LEU A 77 30.92 31.65 -7.97
C LEU A 77 31.33 32.25 -9.32
N ARG A 78 30.41 32.29 -10.29
CA ARG A 78 30.62 32.96 -11.58
C ARG A 78 30.93 34.44 -11.43
N ILE A 79 30.26 35.13 -10.51
CA ILE A 79 30.48 36.57 -10.26
C ILE A 79 31.88 36.81 -9.66
N TRP A 80 32.38 35.85 -8.85
CA TRP A 80 33.69 35.93 -8.20
C TRP A 80 34.87 35.50 -9.08
N GLY A 81 34.65 35.18 -10.36
CA GLY A 81 35.71 34.80 -11.30
C GLY A 81 36.30 33.40 -11.07
N ALA A 82 35.64 32.55 -10.29
CA ALA A 82 36.11 31.20 -9.94
C ALA A 82 35.75 30.16 -11.01
N ALA A 83 36.21 30.36 -12.25
CA ALA A 83 35.84 29.51 -13.40
C ALA A 83 36.22 28.02 -13.22
N GLN A 84 37.33 27.72 -12.53
CA GLN A 84 37.77 26.34 -12.28
C GLN A 84 36.85 25.58 -11.32
N ALA A 85 36.23 26.27 -10.35
CA ALA A 85 35.29 25.66 -9.41
C ALA A 85 33.97 25.23 -10.08
N GLN A 86 33.64 25.82 -11.24
CA GLN A 86 32.38 25.53 -11.95
C GLN A 86 32.34 24.13 -12.56
N ASN A 87 33.50 23.58 -12.96
CA ASN A 87 33.58 22.23 -13.54
C ASN A 87 33.31 21.16 -12.48
N ILE A 88 33.91 21.31 -11.30
CA ILE A 88 33.74 20.38 -10.17
C ILE A 88 32.30 20.40 -9.67
N LEU A 89 31.70 21.59 -9.54
CA LEU A 89 30.33 21.73 -9.06
C LEU A 89 29.30 21.08 -10.00
N ARG A 90 29.52 21.15 -11.33
CA ARG A 90 28.68 20.48 -12.34
C ARG A 90 28.79 18.96 -12.31
N GLU A 91 29.97 18.43 -12.03
CA GLU A 91 30.15 16.99 -11.88
C GLU A 91 29.39 16.46 -10.66
N VAL A 92 29.50 17.17 -9.53
CA VAL A 92 28.77 16.84 -8.30
C VAL A 92 27.25 16.97 -8.50
N SER A 93 26.77 17.99 -9.23
CA SER A 93 25.32 18.12 -9.46
C SER A 93 24.76 16.95 -10.27
N GLY A 94 25.49 16.46 -11.28
CA GLY A 94 25.10 15.27 -12.04
C GLY A 94 25.07 13.99 -11.18
N PHE A 95 26.02 13.86 -10.24
CA PHE A 95 26.00 12.76 -9.27
C PHE A 95 24.77 12.80 -8.36
N VAL A 96 24.41 13.98 -7.85
CA VAL A 96 23.22 14.17 -7.01
C VAL A 96 21.93 13.88 -7.78
N GLU A 97 21.79 14.36 -9.01
CA GLU A 97 20.64 14.04 -9.88
C GLU A 97 20.56 12.51 -10.13
N GLY A 98 21.70 11.86 -10.35
CA GLY A 98 21.79 10.41 -10.48
C GLY A 98 21.31 9.66 -9.23
N MET A 99 21.70 10.11 -8.04
CA MET A 99 21.22 9.52 -6.78
C MET A 99 19.71 9.74 -6.58
N LEU A 100 19.21 10.93 -6.91
CA LEU A 100 17.79 11.25 -6.83
C LEU A 100 16.97 10.36 -7.78
N PHE A 101 17.45 10.19 -9.01
CA PHE A 101 16.82 9.33 -10.01
C PHE A 101 16.89 7.84 -9.64
N LEU A 102 18.00 7.40 -9.06
CA LEU A 102 18.10 6.04 -8.51
C LEU A 102 17.06 5.82 -7.41
N GLY A 103 16.89 6.77 -6.50
CA GLY A 103 15.84 6.73 -5.48
C GLY A 103 14.43 6.61 -6.08
N LEU A 104 14.14 7.39 -7.13
CA LEU A 104 12.89 7.31 -7.87
C LEU A 104 12.66 5.90 -8.45
N ILE A 105 13.67 5.32 -9.11
CA ILE A 105 13.58 3.98 -9.68
C ILE A 105 13.28 2.94 -8.58
N LEU A 106 13.99 2.99 -7.45
CA LEU A 106 13.77 2.05 -6.35
C LEU A 106 12.32 2.10 -5.83
N PHE A 107 11.79 3.29 -5.59
CA PHE A 107 10.40 3.45 -5.14
C PHE A 107 9.39 3.02 -6.21
N ALA A 108 9.62 3.37 -7.48
CA ALA A 108 8.75 2.97 -8.58
C ALA A 108 8.74 1.45 -8.78
N VAL A 109 9.90 0.77 -8.68
CA VAL A 109 9.99 -0.69 -8.80
C VAL A 109 9.24 -1.38 -7.65
N ILE A 110 9.40 -0.93 -6.41
CA ILE A 110 8.65 -1.45 -5.26
C ILE A 110 7.15 -1.30 -5.48
N ALA A 111 6.71 -0.12 -5.95
CA ALA A 111 5.31 0.14 -6.27
C ALA A 111 4.78 -0.80 -7.36
N ILE A 112 5.52 -0.95 -8.47
CA ILE A 112 5.14 -1.85 -9.58
C ILE A 112 4.99 -3.30 -9.09
N ILE A 113 5.96 -3.80 -8.32
CA ILE A 113 5.94 -5.16 -7.77
C ILE A 113 4.72 -5.37 -6.87
N ASN A 114 4.38 -4.40 -6.02
CA ASN A 114 3.23 -4.50 -5.11
C ASN A 114 1.89 -4.39 -5.84
N VAL A 115 1.79 -3.47 -6.80
CA VAL A 115 0.60 -3.29 -7.66
C VAL A 115 0.29 -4.55 -8.46
N PHE A 116 1.32 -5.21 -9.03
CA PHE A 116 1.11 -6.46 -9.75
C PHE A 116 0.76 -7.64 -8.83
N GLN A 117 1.13 -7.57 -7.55
CA GLN A 117 0.65 -8.51 -6.52
C GLN A 117 -0.76 -8.19 -6.01
N GLY A 118 -1.43 -7.16 -6.54
CA GLY A 118 -2.75 -6.72 -6.07
C GLY A 118 -2.73 -6.00 -4.72
N LYS A 119 -1.54 -5.62 -4.23
CA LYS A 119 -1.36 -4.80 -3.04
C LYS A 119 -1.37 -3.32 -3.44
N ASP A 120 -1.58 -2.44 -2.49
CA ASP A 120 -1.34 -1.01 -2.72
C ASP A 120 0.14 -0.76 -3.02
N ALA A 121 0.43 0.23 -3.88
CA ALA A 121 1.75 0.79 -4.09
C ALA A 121 2.18 1.45 -2.78
N SER A 122 2.72 0.63 -1.88
CA SER A 122 3.14 1.03 -0.55
C SER A 122 4.39 1.92 -0.63
N LEU A 123 4.23 3.11 -1.19
CA LEU A 123 5.26 4.12 -1.27
C LEU A 123 5.47 4.67 0.14
N PRO A 124 6.69 4.57 0.70
CA PRO A 124 6.99 5.19 1.98
C PRO A 124 6.74 6.70 1.91
N PHE A 125 6.19 7.28 2.97
CA PHE A 125 5.80 8.69 3.11
C PHE A 125 4.61 9.20 2.26
N LEU A 126 4.27 8.58 1.13
CA LEU A 126 3.18 9.05 0.24
C LEU A 126 1.86 8.28 0.42
N SER A 127 1.89 7.10 1.05
CA SER A 127 0.72 6.24 1.25
C SER A 127 -0.41 6.91 2.05
N GLY A 128 -0.07 7.75 3.05
CA GLY A 128 -1.04 8.46 3.89
C GLY A 128 -1.79 9.60 3.17
N MET A 129 -1.19 10.17 2.11
CA MET A 129 -1.84 11.21 1.30
C MET A 129 -2.85 10.63 0.31
N ALA A 130 -2.60 9.42 -0.19
CA ALA A 130 -3.51 8.72 -1.10
C ALA A 130 -4.70 8.04 -0.38
N GLY A 131 -4.52 7.67 0.89
CA GLY A 131 -5.57 7.02 1.70
C GLY A 131 -6.53 7.97 2.41
N GLY A 132 -6.34 9.30 2.34
CA GLY A 132 -7.17 10.28 3.04
C GLY A 132 -6.90 10.42 4.55
N ASP A 133 -5.88 9.75 5.09
CA ASP A 133 -5.53 9.81 6.53
C ASP A 133 -4.97 11.18 6.96
N VAL A 134 -4.51 12.01 6.01
CA VAL A 134 -4.15 13.42 6.29
C VAL A 134 -5.34 14.28 6.73
N ALA A 135 -6.58 13.94 6.32
CA ALA A 135 -7.79 14.58 6.83
C ALA A 135 -8.28 13.94 8.16
N ALA A 136 -7.97 12.66 8.39
CA ALA A 136 -8.30 11.96 9.63
C ALA A 136 -7.39 12.37 10.80
N GLY A 137 -6.14 12.78 10.54
CA GLY A 137 -5.19 13.25 11.54
C GLY A 137 -5.60 14.53 12.26
N LEU A 138 -6.39 15.40 11.61
CA LEU A 138 -6.87 16.66 12.21
C LEU A 138 -8.22 16.53 12.95
N LYS A 139 -8.89 15.38 12.88
CA LYS A 139 -10.19 15.12 13.51
C LYS A 139 -10.30 13.75 14.19
N ARG A 140 -9.24 13.20 14.78
CA ARG A 140 -9.41 12.03 15.66
C ARG A 140 -9.76 12.43 17.09
N LYS A 141 -11.06 12.45 17.37
CA LYS A 141 -11.57 11.79 18.59
C LYS A 141 -11.54 10.27 18.31
N PRO A 142 -11.12 9.40 19.25
CA PRO A 142 -11.14 7.96 19.02
C PRO A 142 -12.58 7.54 18.72
N ARG A 143 -12.84 6.96 17.54
CA ARG A 143 -14.11 6.29 17.27
C ARG A 143 -13.88 4.80 17.52
N PRO A 144 -14.60 4.18 18.47
CA PRO A 144 -14.56 2.74 18.66
C PRO A 144 -15.13 2.04 17.43
N ASP A 145 -14.53 0.91 17.11
CA ASP A 145 -14.89 0.03 16.00
C ASP A 145 -16.38 -0.35 16.04
N SER A 146 -16.96 -0.42 14.85
CA SER A 146 -18.37 -0.71 14.62
C SER A 146 -18.75 -2.12 15.06
N VAL A 147 -19.49 -2.22 16.17
CA VAL A 147 -20.30 -3.40 16.54
C VAL A 147 -21.63 -3.33 15.78
N PRO A 148 -22.03 -4.35 14.99
CA PRO A 148 -23.40 -4.47 14.48
C PRO A 148 -24.37 -4.73 15.64
N ALA A 149 -25.46 -3.96 15.68
CA ALA A 149 -26.49 -3.98 16.70
C ALA A 149 -27.14 -5.37 16.88
N GLN A 150 -27.23 -5.84 18.12
CA GLN A 150 -28.04 -7.01 18.48
C GLN A 150 -29.54 -6.65 18.56
N PRO A 151 -30.45 -7.47 18.03
CA PRO A 151 -31.87 -7.40 18.36
C PRO A 151 -32.10 -7.83 19.81
N GLY A 152 -32.84 -7.02 20.57
CA GLY A 152 -33.16 -7.28 21.98
C GLY A 152 -34.00 -8.53 22.20
N TYR A 153 -33.55 -9.39 23.11
CA TYR A 153 -34.30 -10.53 23.65
C TYR A 153 -35.15 -10.07 24.84
N PRO A 154 -36.40 -10.55 25.03
CA PRO A 154 -37.18 -10.23 26.23
C PRO A 154 -36.62 -10.97 27.46
N PRO A 155 -36.76 -10.42 28.68
CA PRO A 155 -36.15 -11.00 29.88
C PRO A 155 -36.81 -12.32 30.28
N GLN A 156 -36.02 -13.40 30.30
CA GLN A 156 -36.44 -14.71 30.79
C GLN A 156 -36.46 -14.74 32.32
N ALA A 157 -37.60 -15.16 32.87
CA ALA A 157 -37.85 -15.30 34.30
C ALA A 157 -36.88 -16.31 34.94
N ALA A 158 -36.39 -15.96 36.14
CA ALA A 158 -35.50 -16.80 36.93
C ALA A 158 -36.16 -18.14 37.29
N VAL A 159 -35.61 -19.23 36.79
CA VAL A 159 -35.94 -20.59 37.21
C VAL A 159 -35.13 -20.89 38.47
N TYR A 160 -35.81 -21.03 39.61
CA TYR A 160 -35.23 -21.50 40.87
C TYR A 160 -34.84 -22.99 40.73
N ALA A 161 -33.60 -23.35 41.03
CA ALA A 161 -33.16 -24.73 41.21
C ALA A 161 -32.95 -25.03 42.72
N PRO A 162 -33.48 -26.14 43.27
CA PRO A 162 -33.17 -26.56 44.63
C PRO A 162 -31.81 -27.29 44.73
N PRO A 163 -31.18 -27.34 45.92
CA PRO A 163 -29.79 -27.73 46.09
C PRO A 163 -29.61 -29.26 46.14
N GLN A 164 -28.54 -29.78 45.53
CA GLN A 164 -28.10 -31.16 45.71
C GLN A 164 -26.62 -31.25 46.09
N PRO A 165 -26.23 -32.23 46.94
CA PRO A 165 -24.98 -32.21 47.71
C PRO A 165 -23.79 -32.89 47.00
N ALA A 166 -22.61 -32.60 47.55
CA ALA A 166 -21.25 -32.98 47.16
C ALA A 166 -20.99 -34.45 46.78
N GLN A 167 -20.03 -34.70 45.88
CA GLN A 167 -18.78 -35.45 46.15
C GLN A 167 -17.86 -35.69 44.91
N THR A 168 -16.53 -35.59 45.19
CA THR A 168 -15.35 -36.36 44.69
C THR A 168 -14.93 -36.30 43.20
N THR A 169 -13.83 -35.59 42.84
CA THR A 169 -12.38 -35.96 42.79
C THR A 169 -11.93 -36.77 41.56
N HIS A 170 -10.70 -36.48 41.10
CA HIS A 170 -9.88 -37.05 39.99
C HIS A 170 -9.98 -36.33 38.63
N GLN A 171 -8.91 -36.02 37.88
CA GLN A 171 -7.46 -36.01 38.08
C GLN A 171 -6.84 -35.34 36.83
N THR A 172 -5.67 -34.75 37.02
CA THR A 172 -4.85 -33.98 36.08
C THR A 172 -4.14 -34.82 35.01
N SER A 173 -3.90 -34.20 33.83
CA SER A 173 -2.83 -34.46 32.82
C SER A 173 -3.05 -35.65 31.86
N VAL A 174 -2.59 -35.70 30.59
CA VAL A 174 -1.49 -35.07 29.83
C VAL A 174 -1.83 -35.18 28.33
N PHE A 175 -1.47 -34.16 27.54
CA PHE A 175 -1.10 -34.08 26.10
C PHE A 175 -1.61 -35.04 25.01
N SER A 176 -1.92 -34.36 23.88
CA SER A 176 -1.61 -34.68 22.47
C SER A 176 -2.15 -35.96 21.84
N GLU A 177 -3.08 -35.79 20.90
CA GLU A 177 -3.08 -36.65 19.70
C GLU A 177 -3.44 -35.84 18.43
N SER A 178 -2.48 -35.88 17.52
CA SER A 178 -2.43 -35.44 16.13
C SER A 178 -3.76 -35.34 15.37
N ALA A 179 -4.10 -34.13 14.93
CA ALA A 179 -4.78 -33.92 13.64
C ALA A 179 -3.74 -33.35 12.67
N GLN A 180 -3.44 -34.07 11.60
CA GLN A 180 -2.47 -33.69 10.58
C GLN A 180 -2.79 -32.29 10.07
N ALA A 181 -1.87 -31.34 10.27
CA ALA A 181 -2.04 -29.97 9.80
C ALA A 181 -1.93 -29.95 8.28
N LEU A 182 -3.08 -29.96 7.59
CA LEU A 182 -3.12 -29.64 6.16
C LEU A 182 -2.56 -28.23 5.99
N SER A 183 -1.54 -28.04 5.15
CA SER A 183 -1.00 -26.71 4.83
C SER A 183 -1.76 -26.12 3.64
N CYS A 184 -2.03 -24.82 3.68
CA CYS A 184 -2.69 -24.11 2.60
C CYS A 184 -1.84 -24.15 1.31
N ALA A 185 -2.42 -24.57 0.19
CA ALA A 185 -1.73 -24.61 -1.11
C ALA A 185 -1.36 -23.21 -1.66
N ALA A 186 -2.02 -22.14 -1.21
CA ALA A 186 -1.76 -20.78 -1.68
C ALA A 186 -0.66 -20.06 -0.91
N CYS A 187 -0.50 -20.33 0.39
CA CYS A 187 0.44 -19.59 1.25
C CYS A 187 1.25 -20.43 2.24
N GLY A 188 1.01 -21.74 2.33
CA GLY A 188 1.72 -22.65 3.23
C GLY A 188 1.28 -22.60 4.70
N ALA A 189 0.34 -21.72 5.08
CA ALA A 189 -0.12 -21.62 6.46
C ALA A 189 -0.87 -22.88 6.93
N PRO A 190 -0.75 -23.29 8.21
CA PRO A 190 -1.45 -24.45 8.74
C PRO A 190 -2.96 -24.21 8.77
N LEU A 191 -3.73 -25.18 8.28
CA LEU A 191 -5.18 -25.13 8.21
C LEU A 191 -5.80 -25.85 9.42
N GLN A 192 -6.91 -25.29 9.92
CA GLN A 192 -7.75 -25.98 10.89
C GLN A 192 -8.66 -26.97 10.16
N PRO A 193 -8.93 -28.15 10.74
CA PRO A 193 -9.57 -29.29 10.06
C PRO A 193 -10.97 -29.04 9.50
N ASP A 194 -11.66 -27.95 9.89
CA ASP A 194 -13.00 -27.58 9.39
C ASP A 194 -13.05 -26.20 8.69
N SER A 195 -11.89 -25.63 8.33
CA SER A 195 -11.84 -24.31 7.71
C SER A 195 -12.21 -24.34 6.22
N LYS A 196 -13.29 -23.63 5.84
CA LYS A 196 -13.68 -23.43 4.42
C LYS A 196 -12.77 -22.43 3.68
N PHE A 197 -12.05 -21.60 4.43
CA PHE A 197 -11.14 -20.56 3.94
C PHE A 197 -9.89 -20.51 4.82
N CYS A 198 -8.74 -20.20 4.22
CA CYS A 198 -7.47 -20.07 4.94
C CYS A 198 -7.47 -18.78 5.77
N ALA A 199 -7.26 -18.89 7.08
CA ALA A 199 -7.16 -17.73 7.97
C ALA A 199 -5.93 -16.83 7.71
N GLY A 200 -4.90 -17.35 7.04
CA GLY A 200 -3.68 -16.59 6.74
C GLY A 200 -3.74 -15.75 5.47
N CYS A 201 -4.45 -16.22 4.42
CA CYS A 201 -4.48 -15.55 3.12
C CYS A 201 -5.88 -15.36 2.51
N GLY A 202 -6.93 -15.91 3.12
CA GLY A 202 -8.31 -15.81 2.62
C GLY A 202 -8.66 -16.76 1.46
N ALA A 203 -7.72 -17.58 0.98
CA ALA A 203 -7.99 -18.53 -0.10
C ALA A 203 -9.02 -19.59 0.32
N LYS A 204 -9.97 -19.92 -0.58
CA LYS A 204 -10.97 -20.97 -0.36
C LYS A 204 -10.30 -22.34 -0.41
N ILE A 205 -10.56 -23.17 0.61
CA ILE A 205 -10.00 -24.53 0.72
C ILE A 205 -11.06 -25.48 0.18
N GLY A 206 -10.79 -26.06 -0.99
CA GLY A 206 -11.62 -27.12 -1.56
C GLY A 206 -11.26 -28.45 -0.90
N LEU A 207 -12.07 -28.91 0.05
CA LEU A 207 -12.06 -30.31 0.46
C LEU A 207 -12.59 -31.13 -0.72
N HIS A 208 -11.76 -31.99 -1.29
CA HIS A 208 -12.16 -32.98 -2.28
C HIS A 208 -11.65 -34.36 -1.86
#